data_AF-A0A314WCA8-F1
#
_entry.id   AF-A0A314WCA8-F1
#
_cell.length_a   1.000
_cell.length_b   1.000
_cell.length_c   1.000
_cell.angle_alpha   90.00
_cell.angle_beta   90.00
_cell.angle_gamma   90.00
#
_symmetry.space_group_name_H-M   'P 1'
#
loop_
_entity.id
_entity.type
_entity.pdbx_description
1 polymer ?
#
loop_
_entity_poly.entity_id
_entity_poly.type
_entity_poly.pdbx_seq_one_letter_code
_entity_poly.pdbx_strand_id
1 'polypeptide(L)' 'MTNNSIIHDSSEKCLTGDALYIDDISLEKNACHGYIGFSSIAHGYILDIDFSLAMKTPEVIDIISYKELPGSNDI' A
#
# COMPACT_ATOMS: atom_id res chain seq x y z
N MET A 1 -33.97 -16.22 26.81
CA MET A 1 -32.88 -15.42 26.20
C MET A 1 -31.86 -16.39 25.64
N THR A 2 -32.02 -16.81 24.38
CA THR A 2 -31.07 -17.72 23.73
C THR A 2 -30.01 -16.87 23.05
N ASN A 3 -28.82 -16.84 23.65
CA ASN A 3 -27.63 -16.26 23.06
C ASN A 3 -27.18 -17.17 21.90
N ASN A 4 -27.76 -16.98 20.73
CA ASN A 4 -27.33 -17.69 19.54
C ASN A 4 -26.00 -17.08 19.10
N SER A 5 -24.91 -17.78 19.34
CA SER A 5 -23.59 -17.43 18.81
C SER A 5 -23.63 -17.61 17.30
N ILE A 6 -23.87 -16.52 16.57
CA ILE A 6 -23.83 -16.51 15.11
C ILE A 6 -22.36 -16.63 14.69
N ILE A 7 -22.04 -17.69 13.95
CA ILE A 7 -20.72 -17.88 13.35
C ILE A 7 -20.60 -16.86 12.21
N HIS A 8 -19.43 -16.23 12.08
CA HIS A 8 -19.17 -15.24 11.03
C HIS A 8 -19.21 -15.89 9.64
N ASP A 9 -19.83 -15.23 8.65
CA ASP A 9 -20.08 -15.81 7.32
C ASP A 9 -18.81 -16.27 6.58
N SER A 10 -17.67 -15.65 6.87
CA SER A 10 -16.37 -16.01 6.28
C SER A 10 -15.55 -16.97 7.14
N SER A 11 -16.06 -17.47 8.28
CA SER A 11 -15.28 -18.29 9.22
C SER A 11 -14.65 -19.52 8.56
N GLU A 12 -15.40 -20.27 7.76
CA GLU A 12 -14.85 -21.43 7.04
C GLU A 12 -13.78 -21.02 6.03
N LYS A 13 -14.05 -19.98 5.22
CA LYS A 13 -13.13 -19.47 4.20
C LYS A 13 -11.82 -18.95 4.79
N CYS A 14 -11.88 -18.28 5.94
CA CYS A 14 -10.67 -17.82 6.63
C CYS A 14 -9.83 -18.99 7.15
N LEU A 15 -10.46 -20.11 7.51
CA LEU A 15 -9.77 -21.31 8.00
C LEU A 15 -9.19 -22.17 6.87
N THR A 16 -9.85 -22.20 5.71
CA THR A 16 -9.38 -22.96 4.54
C THR A 16 -8.39 -22.19 3.67
N GLY A 17 -8.34 -20.86 3.80
CA GLY A 17 -7.56 -19.97 2.93
C GLY A 17 -8.30 -19.54 1.67
N ASP A 18 -9.60 -19.82 1.56
CA ASP A 18 -10.43 -19.44 0.41
C ASP A 18 -11.01 -18.02 0.52
N ALA A 19 -10.77 -17.32 1.64
CA ALA A 19 -11.18 -15.94 1.80
C ALA A 19 -10.25 -15.05 0.97
N LEU A 20 -10.80 -14.44 -0.09
CA LEU A 20 -10.04 -13.53 -0.95
C LEU A 20 -9.88 -12.16 -0.30
N TYR A 21 -8.64 -11.75 -0.10
CA TYR A 21 -8.22 -10.39 0.24
C TYR A 21 -7.65 -9.69 -1.00
N ILE A 22 -7.37 -8.38 -0.90
CA ILE A 22 -6.98 -7.55 -2.05
C ILE A 22 -5.74 -8.11 -2.76
N ASP A 23 -4.74 -8.59 -2.01
CA ASP A 23 -3.48 -9.11 -2.57
C ASP A 23 -3.60 -10.53 -3.15
N ASP A 24 -4.71 -11.24 -2.86
CA ASP A 24 -4.99 -12.55 -3.46
C ASP A 24 -5.60 -12.42 -4.87
N ILE A 25 -6.06 -11.22 -5.23
CA ILE A 25 -6.65 -10.94 -6.53
C ILE A 25 -5.52 -10.88 -7.57
N SER A 26 -5.65 -11.68 -8.63
CA SER A 26 -4.67 -11.70 -9.72
C SER A 26 -4.53 -10.32 -10.36
N LEU A 27 -3.29 -9.82 -10.39
CA LEU A 27 -2.96 -8.54 -11.00
C LEU A 27 -3.03 -8.61 -12.54
N GLU A 28 -3.38 -7.47 -13.15
CA GLU A 28 -3.21 -7.30 -14.58
C GLU A 28 -1.72 -7.31 -14.96
N LYS A 29 -1.41 -7.70 -16.20
CA LYS A 29 -0.03 -7.92 -16.67
C LYS A 29 0.93 -6.74 -16.45
N ASN A 30 0.43 -5.52 -16.42
CA ASN A 30 1.23 -4.30 -16.30
C ASN A 30 0.98 -3.56 -14.98
N ALA A 31 0.39 -4.23 -13.98
CA ALA A 31 0.24 -3.65 -12.65
C ALA A 31 1.61 -3.30 -12.07
N CYS A 32 1.71 -2.13 -11.46
CA CYS A 32 2.93 -1.63 -10.83
C CYS A 32 2.85 -1.80 -9.32
N HIS A 33 4.00 -1.99 -8.68
CA HIS A 33 4.09 -2.04 -7.22
C HIS A 33 4.57 -0.69 -6.69
N GLY A 34 3.81 -0.11 -5.76
CA GLY A 34 4.18 1.11 -5.07
C GLY A 34 4.91 0.83 -3.77
N TYR A 35 5.89 1.68 -3.43
CA TYR A 35 6.56 1.67 -2.13
C TYR A 35 6.61 3.08 -1.55
N ILE A 36 6.39 3.20 -0.24
CA ILE A 36 6.36 4.48 0.47
C ILE A 36 7.72 4.70 1.14
N GLY A 37 8.38 5.82 0.82
CA GLY A 37 9.53 6.30 1.55
C GLY A 37 9.09 6.99 2.84
N PHE A 38 9.54 6.50 3.99
CA PHE A 38 9.19 7.05 5.30
C PHE A 38 10.26 8.01 5.82
N SER A 39 9.84 8.97 6.65
CA SER A 39 10.76 9.78 7.44
C SER A 39 11.55 8.90 8.42
N SER A 40 12.86 9.08 8.49
CA SER A 40 13.73 8.43 9.47
C SER A 40 13.71 9.12 10.85
N ILE A 41 13.06 10.29 10.94
CA ILE A 41 12.96 11.09 12.16
C ILE A 41 11.50 11.36 12.53
N ALA A 42 11.24 11.53 13.82
CA ALA A 42 9.89 11.79 14.31
C ALA A 42 9.39 13.21 13.99
N HIS A 43 10.28 14.19 13.92
CA HIS A 43 9.94 15.59 13.64
C HIS A 43 11.13 16.34 13.05
N GLY A 44 10.90 17.09 11.99
CA GLY A 44 11.90 17.94 11.34
C GLY A 44 11.37 18.54 10.04
N TYR A 45 12.20 19.34 9.38
CA TYR A 45 11.90 19.91 8.08
C TYR A 45 12.65 19.15 6.99
N ILE A 46 11.96 18.85 5.89
CA ILE A 46 12.60 18.34 4.67
C ILE A 46 13.28 19.52 3.99
N LEU A 47 14.61 19.55 4.01
CA LEU A 47 15.40 20.59 3.34
C LEU A 47 15.70 20.22 1.87
N ASP A 48 15.94 18.94 1.62
CA ASP A 48 16.24 18.39 0.30
C ASP A 48 15.91 16.89 0.25
N ILE A 49 15.65 16.36 -0.95
CA ILE A 49 15.50 14.92 -1.20
C ILE A 49 16.23 14.56 -2.49
N ASP A 50 17.19 13.64 -2.41
CA ASP A 50 17.87 13.09 -3.58
C ASP A 50 17.27 11.74 -3.99
N PHE A 51 16.62 11.71 -5.16
CA PHE A 51 16.03 10.49 -5.75
C PHE A 51 16.99 9.74 -6.69
N SER A 52 18.24 10.22 -6.87
CA SER A 52 19.16 9.72 -7.89
C SER A 52 19.46 8.22 -7.75
N LEU A 53 19.55 7.72 -6.52
CA LEU A 53 19.78 6.31 -6.26
C LEU A 53 18.54 5.46 -6.56
N ALA A 54 17.36 5.93 -6.17
CA ALA A 54 16.10 5.23 -6.42
C ALA A 54 15.85 5.08 -7.93
N MET A 55 16.04 6.16 -8.71
CA MET A 55 15.91 6.14 -10.17
C MET A 55 16.93 5.25 -10.90
N LYS A 56 18.08 4.96 -10.27
CA LYS A 56 19.10 4.03 -10.81
C LYS A 56 18.81 2.58 -10.46
N THR A 57 17.85 2.33 -9.57
CA THR A 57 17.52 0.97 -9.13
C THR A 57 16.82 0.23 -10.28
N PRO A 58 17.24 -1.01 -10.60
CA PRO A 58 16.59 -1.79 -11.66
C PRO A 58 15.08 -1.88 -11.45
N GLU A 59 14.33 -1.80 -12.55
CA GLU A 59 12.86 -1.93 -12.58
C GLU A 59 12.05 -0.82 -11.88
N VAL A 60 12.71 0.18 -11.28
CA VAL A 60 12.03 1.42 -10.87
C VAL A 60 11.63 2.19 -12.12
N ILE A 61 10.32 2.42 -12.26
CA ILE A 61 9.76 3.12 -13.42
C ILE A 61 9.48 4.61 -13.16
N ASP A 62 9.23 4.99 -11.90
CA ASP A 62 8.91 6.39 -11.54
C ASP A 62 9.08 6.67 -10.04
N ILE A 63 9.14 7.96 -9.69
CA ILE A 63 9.11 8.49 -8.32
C ILE A 63 8.00 9.54 -8.24
N ILE A 64 7.00 9.27 -7.41
CA ILE A 64 5.87 10.18 -7.18
C ILE A 64 6.13 10.96 -5.89
N SER A 65 6.13 12.30 -5.99
CA SER A 65 6.28 13.21 -4.86
C SER A 65 5.07 14.15 -4.75
N TYR A 66 5.11 15.08 -3.80
CA TYR A 66 4.08 16.11 -3.65
C TYR A 66 3.91 17.00 -4.89
N LYS A 67 4.93 17.06 -5.76
CA LYS A 67 4.93 17.90 -6.97
C LYS A 67 4.03 17.35 -8.07
N GLU A 68 3.78 16.05 -8.06
CA GLU A 68 3.01 15.33 -9.09
C GLU A 68 1.53 15.15 -8.71
N LEU A 69 1.10 15.64 -7.55
CA LEU A 69 -0.28 15.48 -7.07
C LEU A 69 -1.25 16.37 -7.87
N PRO A 70 -2.29 15.80 -8.51
CA PRO A 70 -3.24 16.57 -9.33
C PRO A 70 -4.28 17.35 -8.50
N GLY A 71 -4.35 17.11 -7.19
CA GLY A 71 -5.30 17.73 -6.27
C GLY A 71 -4.61 18.40 -5.09
N SER A 72 -5.41 18.88 -4.13
CA SER A 72 -4.88 19.42 -2.89
C SER A 72 -4.15 18.35 -2.09
N ASN A 73 -2.94 18.67 -1.67
CA ASN A 73 -2.16 17.86 -0.74
C ASN A 73 -2.40 18.34 0.70
N ASP A 74 -3.65 18.30 1.13
CA ASP A 74 -4.09 18.69 2.46
C ASP A 74 -4.40 17.44 3.29
N ILE A 75 -3.74 17.30 4.44
CA ILE A 75 -3.93 16.22 5.42
C ILE A 75 -4.25 16.85 6.78
#